data_AF-A0A1J3FXE6-F1
#
_entry.id   AF-A0A1J3FXE6-F1
#
_cell.length_a   1.000
_cell.length_b   1.000
_cell.length_c   1.000
_cell.angle_alpha   90.00
_cell.angle_beta   90.00
_cell.angle_gamma   90.00
#
_symmetry.space_group_name_H-M   'P 1'
#
loop_
_entity.id
_entity.type
_entity.pdbx_description
1 polymer ?
#
loop_
_entity_poly.entity_id
_entity_poly.type
_entity_poly.pdbx_seq_one_letter_code
_entity_poly.pdbx_strand_id
1 'polypeptide(L)' 'GTTWLKALTFAIANRSHFDKFTNLLLKHNPHDLVPFIEKDFAFVQNDKGNTLFSAHLPHHLLPESISKSGCKLVYIW' A
#
# COMPACT_ATOMS: atom_id res chain seq x y z
N GLY A 1 14.38 0.92 -1.11
CA GLY A 1 13.87 -0.43 -0.80
C GLY A 1 12.34 -0.50 -0.69
N THR A 2 11.60 -0.02 -1.69
CA THR A 2 10.12 0.08 -1.60
C THR A 2 9.42 -1.27 -1.82
N THR A 3 9.93 -2.12 -2.71
CA THR A 3 9.35 -3.45 -2.97
C THR A 3 9.30 -4.32 -1.72
N TRP A 4 10.38 -4.32 -0.93
CA TRP A 4 10.45 -5.07 0.33
C TRP A 4 9.46 -4.53 1.37
N LEU A 5 9.39 -3.20 1.53
CA LEU A 5 8.45 -2.57 2.46
C LEU A 5 6.98 -2.85 2.07
N LYS A 6 6.63 -2.76 0.79
CA LYS A 6 5.28 -3.09 0.29
C LYS A 6 4.90 -4.54 0.58
N ALA A 7 5.81 -5.48 0.34
CA ALA A 7 5.57 -6.89 0.65
C ALA A 7 5.34 -7.11 2.15
N LEU A 8 6.16 -6.47 2.99
CA LEU A 8 6.09 -6.61 4.44
C LEU A 8 4.79 -6.04 5.01
N THR A 9 4.39 -4.83 4.61
CA THR A 9 3.14 -4.21 5.09
C THR A 9 1.92 -5.00 4.63
N PHE A 10 1.90 -5.47 3.38
CA PHE A 10 0.84 -6.33 2.87
C PHE A 10 0.72 -7.64 3.66
N ALA A 11 1.84 -8.31 3.91
CA ALA A 11 1.87 -9.55 4.68
C ALA A 11 1.36 -9.34 6.12
N ILE A 12 1.77 -8.24 6.78
CA ILE A 12 1.34 -7.94 8.15
C ILE A 12 -0.15 -7.64 8.23
N ALA A 13 -0.68 -6.85 7.28
CA ALA A 13 -2.09 -6.46 7.26
C ALA A 13 -3.00 -7.66 6.97
N ASN A 14 -2.58 -8.55 6.08
CA ASN A 14 -3.40 -9.68 5.63
C ASN A 14 -3.05 -11.02 6.30
N ARG A 15 -2.23 -11.01 7.37
CA ARG A 15 -1.76 -12.23 8.06
C ARG A 15 -2.87 -13.13 8.61
N SER A 16 -4.04 -12.56 8.90
CA SER A 16 -5.22 -13.30 9.37
C SER A 16 -6.12 -13.78 8.22
N HIS A 17 -5.92 -13.26 7.02
CA HIS A 17 -6.75 -13.53 5.85
C HIS A 17 -6.14 -14.59 4.92
N PHE A 18 -4.81 -14.69 4.87
CA PHE A 18 -4.10 -15.67 4.05
C PHE A 18 -3.14 -16.51 4.88
N ASP A 19 -3.08 -17.80 4.57
CA ASP A 19 -2.06 -18.70 5.08
C ASP A 19 -0.74 -18.52 4.31
N LYS A 20 0.36 -19.02 4.86
CA LYS A 20 1.70 -18.91 4.27
C LYS A 20 1.74 -19.38 2.81
N PHE A 21 0.97 -20.41 2.46
CA PHE A 21 0.95 -20.99 1.11
C PHE A 21 -0.07 -20.35 0.17
N THR A 22 -1.04 -19.59 0.69
CA THR A 22 -2.07 -18.91 -0.11
C THR A 22 -1.84 -17.41 -0.25
N ASN A 23 -0.73 -16.90 0.29
CA ASN A 23 -0.40 -15.49 0.26
C ASN A 23 -0.25 -14.97 -1.19
N LEU A 24 -0.95 -13.88 -1.49
CA LEU A 24 -0.94 -13.25 -2.82
C LEU A 24 0.46 -12.78 -3.26
N LEU A 25 1.39 -12.54 -2.33
CA LEU A 25 2.79 -12.22 -2.64
C LEU A 25 3.54 -13.35 -3.36
N LEU A 26 3.02 -14.59 -3.33
CA LEU A 26 3.59 -15.72 -4.08
C LEU A 26 3.18 -15.70 -5.56
N LYS A 27 2.09 -14.99 -5.90
CA LYS A 27 1.48 -14.99 -7.24
C LYS A 27 1.52 -13.62 -7.92
N HIS A 28 1.60 -12.54 -7.16
CA HIS A 28 1.53 -11.16 -7.64
C HIS A 28 2.73 -10.32 -7.19
N ASN A 29 3.02 -9.26 -7.96
CA ASN A 29 4.05 -8.32 -7.59
C ASN A 29 3.56 -7.44 -6.41
N PRO A 30 4.39 -7.14 -5.40
CA PRO A 30 4.02 -6.23 -4.31
C PRO A 30 3.55 -4.83 -4.78
N HIS A 31 3.98 -4.38 -5.96
CA HIS A 31 3.51 -3.13 -6.55
C HIS A 31 2.06 -3.17 -7.03
N ASP A 32 1.54 -4.35 -7.37
CA ASP A 32 0.13 -4.54 -7.75
C ASP A 32 -0.79 -4.55 -6.51
N LEU A 33 -0.25 -5.04 -5.38
CA LEU A 33 -0.99 -5.19 -4.13
C LEU A 33 -1.02 -3.90 -3.29
N VAL A 34 0.03 -3.09 -3.38
CA VAL A 34 0.14 -1.79 -2.71
C VAL A 34 0.39 -0.72 -3.79
N PRO A 35 -0.67 -0.18 -4.41
CA PRO A 35 -0.57 0.72 -5.55
C PRO A 35 0.03 2.08 -5.17
N PHE A 36 0.47 2.83 -6.19
CA PHE A 36 0.95 4.19 -6.00
C PHE A 36 -0.19 5.20 -6.14
N ILE A 37 -0.35 6.10 -5.18
CA ILE A 37 -1.41 7.11 -5.24
C ILE A 37 -1.23 8.08 -6.41
N GLU A 38 0.01 8.34 -6.81
CA GLU A 38 0.37 9.23 -7.90
C GLU A 38 0.15 8.62 -9.30
N LYS A 39 0.10 7.30 -9.41
CA LYS A 39 0.04 6.59 -10.70
C LYS A 39 -1.27 5.86 -10.92
N ASP A 40 -1.83 5.28 -9.86
CA ASP A 40 -2.91 4.31 -9.93
C ASP A 40 -4.20 4.82 -9.26
N PHE A 41 -4.39 6.15 -9.18
CA PHE A 41 -5.51 6.77 -8.45
C PHE A 41 -6.91 6.28 -8.88
N ALA A 42 -7.09 5.93 -10.16
CA ALA A 42 -8.33 5.36 -10.67
C ALA A 42 -8.60 3.93 -10.13
N PHE A 43 -7.55 3.14 -9.93
CA PHE A 43 -7.63 1.80 -9.34
C PHE A 43 -7.88 1.89 -7.82
N VAL A 44 -7.23 2.85 -7.17
CA VAL A 44 -7.39 3.16 -5.74
C VAL A 44 -8.84 3.52 -5.37
N GLN A 45 -9.58 4.23 -6.22
CA GLN A 45 -10.97 4.59 -5.94
C GLN A 45 -11.95 3.41 -6.00
N ASN A 46 -11.64 2.38 -6.78
CA ASN A 46 -12.57 1.28 -7.02
C ASN A 46 -12.44 0.16 -5.97
N ASP A 47 -11.24 -0.02 -5.42
CA ASP A 47 -10.97 -1.05 -4.41
C ASP A 47 -11.15 -0.53 -2.98
N LYS A 48 -12.41 -0.50 -2.53
CA LYS A 48 -12.78 -0.08 -1.16
C LYS A 48 -12.25 -1.01 -0.06
N GLY A 49 -11.75 -2.20 -0.41
CA GLY A 49 -11.18 -3.16 0.53
C GLY A 49 -9.70 -2.91 0.81
N ASN A 50 -9.00 -2.21 -0.09
CA ASN A 50 -7.58 -1.95 0.07
C ASN A 50 -7.34 -0.74 0.98
N THR A 51 -6.55 -0.94 2.03
CA THR A 51 -6.18 0.11 3.00
C THR A 51 -4.69 0.48 2.91
N LEU A 52 -3.94 -0.17 2.02
CA LEU A 52 -2.50 0.02 1.87
C LEU A 52 -2.20 0.75 0.57
N PHE A 53 -1.53 1.89 0.70
CA PHE A 53 -1.13 2.73 -0.42
C PHE A 53 0.34 3.14 -0.28
N SER A 54 0.96 3.50 -1.39
CA SER A 54 2.33 3.98 -1.43
C SER A 54 2.45 5.28 -2.21
N ALA A 55 3.49 6.06 -1.89
CA ALA A 55 3.78 7.30 -2.59
C ALA A 55 5.29 7.57 -2.61
N HIS A 56 5.78 8.15 -3.70
CA HIS A 56 7.11 8.76 -3.82
C HIS A 56 7.07 10.28 -3.64
N LEU A 57 5.92 10.83 -3.25
CA LEU A 57 5.74 12.26 -3.05
C LEU A 57 6.44 12.74 -1.77
N PRO A 58 7.16 13.88 -1.83
CA PRO A 58 7.54 14.62 -0.65
C PRO A 58 6.32 14.91 0.22
N HIS A 59 6.51 14.91 1.55
CA HIS A 59 5.42 15.10 2.52
C HIS A 59 4.55 16.35 2.25
N HIS A 60 5.16 17.44 1.79
CA HIS A 60 4.45 18.70 1.50
C HIS A 60 3.59 18.66 0.22
N LEU A 61 3.78 17.66 -0.65
CA LEU A 61 2.98 17.44 -1.86
C LEU A 61 1.91 16.37 -1.67
N LEU A 62 1.80 15.79 -0.47
CA LEU A 62 0.73 14.83 -0.17
C LEU A 62 -0.63 15.54 -0.15
N PRO A 63 -1.69 14.89 -0.68
CA PRO A 63 -3.03 15.44 -0.62
C PRO A 63 -3.46 15.77 0.82
N GLU A 64 -4.17 16.89 1.01
CA GLU A 64 -4.69 17.27 2.33
C GLU A 64 -5.60 16.20 2.95
N SER A 65 -6.26 15.38 2.12
CA SER A 65 -7.09 14.27 2.57
C SER A 65 -6.29 13.26 3.41
N ILE A 66 -5.03 12.99 3.04
CA ILE A 66 -4.16 12.06 3.78
C ILE A 66 -3.86 12.65 5.17
N SER A 67 -3.47 13.92 5.22
CA SER A 67 -3.18 14.62 6.48
C SER A 67 -4.41 14.70 7.41
N LYS A 68 -5.58 14.99 6.84
CA LYS A 68 -6.85 15.09 7.60
C LYS A 68 -7.44 13.73 8.00
N SER A 69 -7.09 12.65 7.29
CA SER A 69 -7.67 11.31 7.53
C SER A 69 -7.18 10.63 8.81
N GLY A 70 -6.09 11.10 9.41
CA GLY A 70 -5.44 10.43 10.55
C GLY A 70 -4.84 9.07 10.19
N CYS A 71 -4.60 8.79 8.90
CA CYS A 71 -3.97 7.56 8.46
C CYS A 71 -2.51 7.47 8.93
N LYS A 72 -2.00 6.23 9.03
CA LYS A 72 -0.64 5.96 9.48
C LYS A 72 0.32 6.03 8.29
N LEU A 73 1.46 6.69 8.49
CA LEU A 73 2.52 6.82 7.50
C LEU A 73 3.77 6.05 7.96
N VAL A 74 4.43 5.37 7.02
CA VAL A 74 5.72 4.69 7.23
C VAL A 74 6.66 5.14 6.13
N TYR A 75 7.87 5.56 6.50
CA TYR A 75 8.90 6.07 5.59
C TYR A 75 10.15 5.19 5.64
N ILE A 76 10.77 4.98 4.47
CA ILE A 76 12.06 4.29 4.33
C ILE A 76 12.92 5.08 3.34
N TRP A 77 14.20 5.24 3.67
CA TRP A 77 15.22 5.87 2.82
C TRP A 77 15.89 4.80 1.95
#